data_AF-H0HYF7-F1
#
_entry.id   AF-H0HYF7-F1
#
_cell.length_a   1.000
_cell.length_b   1.000
_cell.length_c   1.000
_cell.angle_alpha   90.00
_cell.angle_beta   90.00
_cell.angle_gamma   90.00
#
_symmetry.space_group_name_H-M   'P 1'
#
loop_
_entity.id
_entity.type
_entity.pdbx_description
1 polymer ?
#
loop_
_entity_poly.entity_id
_entity_poly.type
_entity_poly.pdbx_seq_one_letter_code
_entity_poly.pdbx_strand_id
1 'polypeptide(L)'
;MYCKSFELREAVAHAVSCAAAVFSSARTAFMMLRPGREMLAAALLLGLCATASADNVLFENVRIFDGKGAALSAPSNVLVQGNVIEQISTDPIEAEGVQRIPGDGRTLMPGLIDAHWHAMLIATGPLDTMNDIGFATLAAGDEATDTLMRGFTTVRDVGRPAFGLKRAIDQGIIEGPRIYPSGAMMTVTSGHGDFRQMSDLPRKPGLFTPMEINGG
;
A
#
# COMPACT_ATOMS: atom_id res chain seq x y z
N MET A 1 -17.87 -6.95 13.72
CA MET A 1 -16.39 -6.86 13.78
C MET A 1 -15.89 -5.71 12.89
N TYR A 2 -16.44 -4.50 13.06
CA TYR A 2 -16.32 -3.39 12.10
C TYR A 2 -16.01 -2.04 12.79
N CYS A 3 -15.31 -2.06 13.94
CA CYS A 3 -15.10 -0.87 14.78
C CYS A 3 -13.62 -0.47 14.95
N LYS A 4 -12.69 -1.04 14.17
CA LYS A 4 -11.24 -0.73 14.30
C LYS A 4 -10.55 -0.28 13.01
N SER A 5 -11.22 -0.32 11.86
CA SER A 5 -10.67 0.16 10.59
C SER A 5 -10.62 1.70 10.50
N PHE A 6 -11.46 2.41 11.25
CA PHE A 6 -11.50 3.88 11.25
C PHE A 6 -10.31 4.51 12.00
N GLU A 7 -9.94 3.97 13.17
CA GLU A 7 -8.82 4.48 13.98
C GLU A 7 -7.44 4.25 13.32
N LEU A 8 -7.28 3.17 12.54
CA LEU A 8 -6.05 2.92 11.77
C LEU A 8 -5.92 3.86 10.56
N ARG A 9 -7.04 4.19 9.89
CA ARG A 9 -7.07 5.19 8.81
C ARG A 9 -6.71 6.59 9.34
N GLU A 10 -7.13 6.96 10.55
CA GLU A 10 -6.73 8.22 11.18
C GLU A 10 -5.25 8.26 11.58
N ALA A 11 -4.67 7.17 12.08
CA ALA A 11 -3.26 7.11 12.45
C ALA A 11 -2.32 7.30 11.24
N VAL A 12 -2.65 6.68 10.10
CA VAL A 12 -1.92 6.84 8.84
C VAL A 12 -2.13 8.24 8.25
N ALA A 13 -3.37 8.75 8.26
CA ALA A 13 -3.66 10.11 7.82
C ALA A 13 -2.96 11.18 8.67
N HIS A 14 -2.79 10.97 9.98
CA HIS A 14 -2.04 11.88 10.85
C HIS A 14 -0.55 11.89 10.51
N ALA A 15 0.04 10.74 10.20
CA ALA A 15 1.45 10.65 9.82
C ALA A 15 1.74 11.40 8.50
N VAL A 16 0.85 11.27 7.51
CA VAL A 16 0.95 11.95 6.21
C VAL A 16 0.62 13.46 6.31
N SER A 17 -0.38 13.83 7.11
CA SER A 17 -0.76 15.23 7.35
C SER A 17 0.32 16.01 8.11
N CYS A 18 1.01 15.36 9.05
CA CYS A 18 2.12 15.97 9.77
C CYS A 18 3.30 16.29 8.83
N ALA A 19 3.62 15.37 7.90
CA ALA A 19 4.65 15.60 6.89
C ALA A 19 4.32 16.76 5.93
N ALA A 20 3.05 16.90 5.51
CA ALA A 20 2.61 17.97 4.62
C ALA A 20 2.53 19.35 5.34
N ALA A 21 2.12 19.38 6.61
CA ALA A 21 2.03 20.61 7.40
C ALA A 21 3.41 21.24 7.69
N VAL A 22 4.44 20.41 7.85
CA VAL A 22 5.84 20.85 8.03
C VAL A 22 6.39 21.49 6.75
N PHE A 23 6.02 21.00 5.56
CA PHE A 23 6.43 21.59 4.28
C PHE A 23 5.70 22.90 3.94
N SER A 24 4.43 23.04 4.33
CA SER A 24 3.63 24.25 4.09
C SER A 24 4.04 25.41 5.01
N SER A 25 4.31 25.14 6.29
CA SER A 25 4.73 26.15 7.27
C SER A 25 6.12 26.73 7.00
N ALA A 26 7.02 25.96 6.39
CA ALA A 26 8.35 26.43 5.97
C ALA A 26 8.31 27.43 4.79
N ARG A 27 7.30 27.36 3.91
CA ARG A 27 7.15 28.29 2.78
C ARG A 27 6.56 29.64 3.18
N THR A 28 5.65 29.66 4.16
CA THR A 28 4.95 30.89 4.57
C THR A 28 5.82 31.79 5.46
N ALA A 29 6.79 31.22 6.18
CA ALA A 29 7.69 31.98 7.05
C ALA A 29 8.76 32.81 6.29
N PHE A 30 9.05 32.51 5.03
CA PHE A 30 10.11 33.18 4.28
C PHE A 30 9.66 34.45 3.53
N MET A 31 8.35 34.76 3.48
CA MET A 31 7.82 35.84 2.65
C MET A 31 7.37 37.10 3.42
N MET A 32 7.51 37.15 4.76
CA MET A 32 7.02 38.27 5.58
C MET A 32 8.02 38.82 6.61
N LEU A 33 9.31 38.95 6.25
CA LEU A 33 10.28 39.64 7.12
C LEU A 33 10.84 40.90 6.42
N ARG A 34 10.32 42.06 6.86
CA ARG A 34 10.93 43.38 6.66
C ARG A 34 12.29 43.45 7.37
N PRO A 35 13.28 44.19 6.84
CA PRO A 35 14.59 44.31 7.47
C PRO A 35 14.49 45.24 8.69
N GLY A 36 14.50 44.66 9.88
CA GLY A 36 14.50 45.37 11.16
C GLY A 36 15.45 44.68 12.13
N ARG A 37 16.36 45.46 12.71
CA ARG A 37 17.51 45.05 13.54
C ARG A 37 17.10 44.44 14.88
N GLU A 38 16.80 43.14 14.93
CA GLU A 38 16.74 42.36 16.16
C GLU A 38 17.22 40.92 15.87
N MET A 39 18.43 40.79 15.30
CA MET A 39 19.11 39.50 15.21
C MET A 39 19.94 39.31 16.48
N LEU A 40 19.43 38.63 17.51
CA LEU A 40 20.27 37.89 18.46
C LEU A 40 19.36 37.00 19.34
N ALA A 41 19.68 35.69 19.38
CA ALA A 41 19.35 34.75 20.47
C ALA A 41 18.04 33.91 20.46
N ALA A 42 17.51 33.45 19.32
CA ALA A 42 16.48 32.38 19.34
C ALA A 42 16.57 31.29 18.24
N ALA A 43 17.68 31.22 17.49
CA ALA A 43 17.81 30.32 16.34
C ALA A 43 18.57 29.00 16.61
N LEU A 44 18.84 28.62 17.87
CA LEU A 44 19.75 27.51 18.18
C LEU A 44 19.10 26.25 18.79
N LEU A 45 17.77 26.09 18.79
CA LEU A 45 17.13 24.92 19.44
C LEU A 45 15.96 24.30 18.67
N LEU A 46 15.87 24.52 17.36
CA LEU A 46 14.86 23.89 16.51
C LEU A 46 15.55 23.16 15.36
N GLY A 47 15.56 21.82 15.40
CA GLY A 47 15.74 21.06 14.16
C GLY A 47 16.49 19.72 14.21
N LEU A 48 16.97 19.22 15.34
CA LEU A 48 17.46 17.84 15.45
C LEU A 48 16.48 16.94 16.21
N CYS A 49 15.23 16.93 15.75
CA CYS A 49 14.49 15.67 15.75
C CYS A 49 14.60 15.16 14.32
N ALA A 50 15.74 14.55 14.02
CA ALA A 50 15.76 13.55 12.95
C ALA A 50 14.73 12.51 13.40
N THR A 51 13.57 12.49 12.75
CA THR A 51 12.70 11.31 12.79
C THR A 51 13.58 10.19 12.28
N ALA A 52 14.15 9.39 13.20
CA ALA A 52 14.72 8.12 12.83
C ALA A 52 13.59 7.41 12.08
N SER A 53 13.75 7.31 10.76
CA SER A 53 12.98 6.36 9.98
C SER A 53 13.22 5.04 10.71
N ALA A 54 12.15 4.46 11.26
CA ALA A 54 12.22 3.19 11.95
C ALA A 54 12.44 2.10 10.89
N ASP A 55 13.60 2.12 10.25
CA ASP A 55 13.96 1.16 9.21
C ASP A 55 14.16 -0.22 9.83
N ASN A 56 14.40 -0.29 11.14
CA ASN A 56 14.65 -1.52 11.87
C ASN A 56 13.56 -1.78 12.92
N VAL A 57 12.94 -2.95 12.84
CA VAL A 57 11.86 -3.39 13.72
C VAL A 57 12.25 -4.70 14.39
N LEU A 58 12.07 -4.78 15.71
CA LEU A 58 12.26 -6.00 16.48
C LEU A 58 10.92 -6.48 17.03
N PHE A 59 10.45 -7.62 16.54
CA PHE A 59 9.30 -8.32 17.13
C PHE A 59 9.79 -9.22 18.25
N GLU A 60 9.19 -9.12 19.44
CA GLU A 60 9.62 -9.86 20.63
C GLU A 60 8.56 -10.88 21.07
N ASN A 61 9.00 -12.06 21.51
CA ASN A 61 8.10 -13.10 22.04
C ASN A 61 6.92 -13.46 21.09
N VAL A 62 7.24 -13.74 19.81
CA VAL A 62 6.27 -14.23 18.82
C VAL A 62 6.39 -15.74 18.63
N ARG A 63 5.32 -16.37 18.12
CA ARG A 63 5.36 -17.74 17.60
C ARG A 63 5.29 -17.71 16.08
N ILE A 64 6.27 -18.26 15.40
CA ILE A 64 6.42 -18.10 13.95
C ILE A 64 5.72 -19.26 13.24
N PHE A 65 4.87 -18.93 12.28
CA PHE A 65 4.39 -19.85 11.25
C PHE A 65 5.13 -19.55 9.95
N ASP A 66 5.96 -20.46 9.45
CA ASP A 66 6.82 -20.22 8.27
C ASP A 66 6.19 -20.65 6.94
N GLY A 67 4.99 -21.23 6.97
CA GLY A 67 4.27 -21.72 5.79
C GLY A 67 4.78 -23.04 5.21
N LYS A 68 5.79 -23.71 5.82
CA LYS A 68 6.32 -24.99 5.34
C LYS A 68 5.71 -26.20 6.04
N GLY A 69 5.19 -26.02 7.25
CA GLY A 69 4.56 -27.06 8.05
C GLY A 69 3.45 -26.52 8.94
N ALA A 70 2.79 -27.40 9.70
CA ALA A 70 1.67 -27.03 10.57
C ALA A 70 2.09 -26.55 11.98
N ALA A 71 3.35 -26.75 12.35
CA ALA A 71 3.85 -26.41 13.69
C ALA A 71 4.24 -24.93 13.78
N LEU A 72 3.97 -24.34 14.94
CA LEU A 72 4.53 -23.03 15.30
C LEU A 72 5.91 -23.20 15.94
N SER A 73 6.78 -22.21 15.76
CA SER A 73 8.06 -22.14 16.49
C SER A 73 7.85 -22.04 18.00
N ALA A 74 8.92 -22.31 18.75
CA ALA A 74 9.05 -21.83 20.13
C ALA A 74 8.98 -20.28 20.17
N PRO A 75 8.66 -19.67 21.33
CA PRO A 75 8.75 -18.22 21.49
C PRO A 75 10.08 -17.69 20.96
N SER A 76 10.02 -16.73 20.05
CA SER A 76 11.17 -16.22 19.29
C SER A 76 11.08 -14.71 19.13
N ASN A 77 12.22 -14.11 18.81
CA ASN A 77 12.40 -12.71 18.47
C ASN A 77 12.82 -12.61 17.01
N VAL A 78 12.31 -11.61 16.28
CA VAL A 78 12.56 -11.40 14.85
C VAL A 78 13.01 -9.97 14.62
N LEU A 79 14.26 -9.81 14.17
CA LEU A 79 14.83 -8.54 13.77
C LEU A 79 14.66 -8.36 12.26
N VAL A 80 13.98 -7.30 11.88
CA VAL A 80 13.84 -6.81 10.51
C VAL A 80 14.73 -5.58 10.38
N GLN A 81 15.57 -5.54 9.35
CA GLN A 81 16.35 -4.36 8.98
C GLN A 81 16.00 -3.93 7.56
N GLY A 82 15.57 -2.69 7.40
CA GLY A 82 14.99 -2.19 6.16
C GLY A 82 13.85 -3.07 5.67
N ASN A 83 14.08 -3.78 4.55
CA ASN A 83 13.09 -4.63 3.89
C ASN A 83 13.40 -6.14 4.00
N VAL A 84 14.32 -6.53 4.87
CA VAL A 84 14.76 -7.93 5.02
C VAL A 84 14.68 -8.39 6.49
N ILE A 85 14.38 -9.67 6.68
CA ILE A 85 14.52 -10.32 7.98
C ILE A 85 16.01 -10.62 8.16
N GLU A 86 16.64 -9.95 9.12
CA GLU A 86 18.07 -10.09 9.40
C GLU A 86 18.34 -11.30 10.31
N GLN A 87 17.55 -11.43 11.38
CA GLN A 87 17.79 -12.46 12.39
C GLN A 87 16.49 -12.96 13.02
N ILE A 88 16.46 -14.27 13.28
CA ILE A 88 15.44 -14.94 14.11
C ILE A 88 16.17 -15.69 15.22
N SER A 89 15.77 -15.49 16.48
CA SER A 89 16.41 -16.10 17.64
C SER A 89 15.40 -16.45 18.74
N THR A 90 15.62 -17.54 19.47
CA THR A 90 14.87 -17.82 20.72
C THR A 90 15.42 -17.04 21.92
N ASP A 91 16.68 -16.62 21.84
CA ASP A 91 17.31 -15.76 22.85
C ASP A 91 17.02 -14.28 22.57
N PRO A 92 17.13 -13.39 23.58
CA PRO A 92 17.02 -11.95 23.38
C PRO A 92 18.00 -11.45 22.29
N ILE A 93 17.52 -10.53 21.45
CA ILE A 93 18.33 -9.84 20.44
C ILE A 93 18.64 -8.44 20.94
N GLU A 94 19.92 -8.15 21.16
CA GLU A 94 20.40 -6.82 21.50
C GLU A 94 20.54 -5.99 20.21
N ALA A 95 19.67 -4.99 20.06
CA ALA A 95 19.69 -4.07 18.93
C ALA A 95 19.35 -2.65 19.42
N GLU A 96 20.16 -1.68 18.98
CA GLU A 96 19.98 -0.26 19.27
C GLU A 96 19.23 0.44 18.13
N GLY A 97 18.48 1.50 18.47
CA GLY A 97 17.77 2.31 17.47
C GLY A 97 16.64 1.59 16.72
N VAL A 98 16.15 0.46 17.25
CA VAL A 98 15.06 -0.32 16.65
C VAL A 98 13.70 0.01 17.28
N GLN A 99 12.64 -0.04 16.47
CA GLN A 99 11.27 -0.05 17.00
C GLN A 99 10.97 -1.44 17.56
N ARG A 100 10.66 -1.53 18.85
CA ARG A 100 10.30 -2.79 19.51
C ARG A 100 8.79 -2.99 19.48
N ILE A 101 8.34 -4.16 19.02
CA ILE A 101 6.93 -4.54 18.96
C ILE A 101 6.74 -5.80 19.82
N PRO A 102 6.05 -5.70 20.97
CA PRO A 102 5.77 -6.86 21.80
C PRO A 102 4.75 -7.77 21.10
N GLY A 103 5.14 -9.04 20.89
CA GLY A 103 4.31 -10.06 20.29
C GLY A 103 3.38 -10.76 21.27
N ASP A 104 3.68 -10.76 22.57
CA ASP A 104 2.87 -11.36 23.64
C ASP A 104 2.43 -12.80 23.37
N GLY A 105 3.27 -13.60 22.72
CA GLY A 105 2.99 -14.98 22.34
C GLY A 105 2.03 -15.15 21.15
N ARG A 106 1.69 -14.05 20.45
CA ARG A 106 0.90 -14.07 19.21
C ARG A 106 1.67 -14.72 18.08
N THR A 107 0.92 -15.13 17.06
CA THR A 107 1.50 -15.70 15.85
C THR A 107 2.04 -14.61 14.93
N LEU A 108 3.30 -14.73 14.54
CA LEU A 108 3.89 -14.00 13.43
C LEU A 108 3.93 -14.92 12.21
N MET A 109 3.49 -14.43 11.05
CA MET A 109 3.45 -15.21 9.82
C MET A 109 3.81 -14.36 8.61
N PRO A 110 4.26 -14.97 7.50
CA PRO A 110 4.40 -14.28 6.23
C PRO A 110 3.10 -13.59 5.82
N GLY A 111 3.24 -12.45 5.15
CA GLY A 111 2.11 -11.77 4.53
C GLY A 111 1.41 -12.68 3.52
N LEU A 112 0.09 -12.57 3.42
CA LEU A 112 -0.71 -13.40 2.54
C LEU A 112 -0.51 -12.99 1.07
N ILE A 113 -0.73 -13.95 0.18
CA ILE A 113 -0.67 -13.77 -1.28
C ILE A 113 -2.01 -14.17 -1.88
N ASP A 114 -2.64 -13.26 -2.62
CA ASP A 114 -3.79 -13.59 -3.48
C ASP A 114 -3.32 -13.79 -4.92
N ALA A 115 -3.56 -14.98 -5.48
CA ALA A 115 -3.13 -15.33 -6.82
C ALA A 115 -4.17 -15.00 -7.91
N HIS A 116 -5.37 -14.53 -7.55
CA HIS A 116 -6.42 -14.21 -8.50
C HIS A 116 -7.20 -12.98 -8.01
N TRP A 117 -6.61 -11.81 -8.24
CA TRP A 117 -7.22 -10.54 -7.86
C TRP A 117 -7.60 -9.73 -9.09
N HIS A 118 -8.67 -8.95 -9.00
CA HIS A 118 -9.08 -8.03 -10.06
C HIS A 118 -9.13 -6.61 -9.49
N ALA A 119 -7.99 -5.93 -9.48
CA ALA A 119 -7.82 -4.64 -8.82
C ALA A 119 -8.83 -3.59 -9.32
N MET A 120 -9.09 -3.60 -10.63
CA MET A 120 -9.98 -2.62 -11.24
C MET A 120 -11.47 -2.97 -11.09
N LEU A 121 -11.82 -4.21 -10.73
CA LEU A 121 -13.21 -4.70 -10.70
C LEU A 121 -13.76 -4.92 -9.28
N ILE A 122 -12.91 -4.80 -8.27
CA ILE A 122 -13.26 -5.25 -6.91
C ILE A 122 -14.19 -4.28 -6.18
N ALA A 123 -14.00 -2.97 -6.37
CA ALA A 123 -14.70 -1.94 -5.61
C ALA A 123 -15.83 -1.25 -6.38
N THR A 124 -15.93 -1.50 -7.69
CA THR A 124 -16.83 -0.79 -8.60
C THR A 124 -17.75 -1.74 -9.34
N GLY A 125 -18.96 -1.27 -9.65
CA GLY A 125 -19.90 -2.02 -10.48
C GLY A 125 -19.35 -2.21 -11.91
N PRO A 126 -19.89 -3.18 -12.67
CA PRO A 126 -19.48 -3.41 -14.06
C PRO A 126 -19.57 -2.12 -14.91
N LEU A 127 -20.63 -1.34 -14.74
CA LEU A 127 -20.87 -0.11 -15.52
C LEU A 127 -19.83 0.98 -15.25
N ASP A 128 -19.52 1.25 -13.97
CA ASP A 128 -18.57 2.31 -13.60
C ASP A 128 -17.17 1.99 -14.14
N THR A 129 -16.80 0.71 -14.04
CA THR A 129 -15.48 0.26 -14.48
C THR A 129 -15.32 0.24 -16.01
N MET A 130 -16.43 0.18 -16.75
CA MET A 130 -16.41 0.22 -18.21
C MET A 130 -16.40 1.66 -18.76
N ASN A 131 -16.96 2.62 -18.01
CA ASN A 131 -17.24 3.96 -18.50
C ASN A 131 -16.29 5.04 -17.96
N ASP A 132 -15.74 4.87 -16.75
CA ASP A 132 -14.82 5.83 -16.14
C ASP A 132 -13.61 5.13 -15.51
N ILE A 133 -12.55 5.01 -16.31
CA ILE A 133 -11.29 4.38 -15.88
C ILE A 133 -10.61 5.19 -14.76
N GLY A 134 -10.83 6.51 -14.70
CA GLY A 134 -10.22 7.36 -13.68
C GLY A 134 -10.85 7.09 -12.32
N PHE A 135 -12.18 7.10 -12.25
CA PHE A 135 -12.93 6.72 -11.07
C PHE A 135 -12.58 5.29 -10.61
N ALA A 136 -12.59 4.33 -11.53
CA ALA A 136 -12.24 2.94 -11.23
C ALA A 136 -10.82 2.80 -10.65
N THR A 137 -9.86 3.58 -11.17
CA THR A 137 -8.47 3.57 -10.66
C THR A 137 -8.38 4.10 -9.23
N LEU A 138 -9.12 5.17 -8.92
CA LEU A 138 -9.16 5.75 -7.58
C LEU A 138 -9.81 4.80 -6.57
N ALA A 139 -10.93 4.18 -6.95
CA ALA A 139 -11.62 3.18 -6.13
C ALA A 139 -10.73 1.94 -5.90
N ALA A 140 -10.02 1.48 -6.93
CA ALA A 140 -9.05 0.40 -6.83
C ALA A 140 -7.91 0.73 -5.86
N GLY A 141 -7.49 2.00 -5.78
CA GLY A 141 -6.50 2.46 -4.82
C GLY A 141 -6.94 2.32 -3.37
N ASP A 142 -8.16 2.76 -3.04
CA ASP A 142 -8.71 2.63 -1.68
C ASP A 142 -8.88 1.15 -1.29
N GLU A 143 -9.37 0.31 -2.20
CA GLU A 143 -9.52 -1.13 -1.96
C GLU A 143 -8.18 -1.87 -1.88
N ALA A 144 -7.13 -1.37 -2.56
CA ALA A 144 -5.78 -1.89 -2.40
C ALA A 144 -5.26 -1.65 -0.98
N THR A 145 -5.54 -0.48 -0.39
CA THR A 145 -5.21 -0.19 1.01
C THR A 145 -5.95 -1.14 1.95
N ASP A 146 -7.26 -1.32 1.77
CA ASP A 146 -8.03 -2.25 2.61
C ASP A 146 -7.57 -3.71 2.44
N THR A 147 -7.17 -4.11 1.23
CA THR A 147 -6.60 -5.44 0.97
C THR A 147 -5.31 -5.66 1.75
N LEU A 148 -4.44 -4.65 1.82
CA LEU A 148 -3.25 -4.68 2.66
C LEU A 148 -3.60 -4.82 4.15
N MET A 149 -4.60 -4.06 4.61
CA MET A 149 -5.07 -4.11 6.01
C MET A 149 -5.72 -5.44 6.39
N ARG A 150 -6.15 -6.25 5.42
CA ARG A 150 -6.60 -7.63 5.62
C ARG A 150 -5.46 -8.65 5.69
N GLY A 151 -4.21 -8.21 5.51
CA GLY A 151 -3.00 -9.03 5.62
C GLY A 151 -2.44 -9.53 4.29
N PHE A 152 -3.02 -9.14 3.15
CA PHE A 152 -2.49 -9.46 1.83
C PHE A 152 -1.40 -8.46 1.46
N THR A 153 -0.16 -8.93 1.42
CA THR A 153 1.00 -8.07 1.10
C THR A 153 1.39 -8.17 -0.37
N THR A 154 0.87 -9.18 -1.09
CA THR A 154 1.13 -9.42 -2.50
C THR A 154 -0.13 -9.93 -3.18
N VAL A 155 -0.35 -9.46 -4.41
CA VAL A 155 -1.50 -9.85 -5.23
C VAL A 155 -1.06 -10.07 -6.68
N ARG A 156 -1.67 -11.04 -7.35
CA ARG A 156 -1.59 -11.21 -8.81
C ARG A 156 -2.88 -10.69 -9.43
N ASP A 157 -2.76 -9.57 -10.13
CA ASP A 157 -3.86 -8.99 -10.89
C ASP A 157 -3.97 -9.69 -12.26
N VAL A 158 -5.16 -10.20 -12.57
CA VAL A 158 -5.40 -11.08 -13.72
C VAL A 158 -6.29 -10.46 -14.80
N GLY A 159 -6.45 -9.14 -14.80
CA GLY A 159 -7.18 -8.45 -15.85
C GLY A 159 -7.29 -6.96 -15.61
N ARG A 160 -7.37 -6.18 -16.70
CA ARG A 160 -7.50 -4.71 -16.74
C ARG A 160 -6.19 -3.95 -16.43
N PRO A 161 -6.13 -2.62 -16.61
CA PRO A 161 -4.87 -1.90 -16.62
C PRO A 161 -4.43 -1.53 -15.18
N ALA A 162 -3.96 -2.51 -14.42
CA ALA A 162 -3.45 -2.30 -13.05
C ALA A 162 -2.02 -1.72 -12.98
N PHE A 163 -1.34 -1.49 -14.12
CA PHE A 163 0.05 -0.99 -14.13
C PHE A 163 0.21 0.40 -13.51
N GLY A 164 -0.78 1.29 -13.71
CA GLY A 164 -0.78 2.62 -13.11
C GLY A 164 -0.88 2.54 -11.58
N LEU A 165 -1.79 1.72 -11.08
CA LEU A 165 -1.96 1.45 -9.65
C LEU A 165 -0.71 0.81 -9.05
N LYS A 166 -0.14 -0.21 -9.71
CA LYS A 166 1.13 -0.81 -9.30
C LYS A 166 2.22 0.24 -9.14
N ARG A 167 2.40 1.12 -10.13
CA ARG A 167 3.42 2.17 -10.07
C ARG A 167 3.18 3.14 -8.92
N ALA A 168 1.93 3.51 -8.66
CA ALA A 168 1.59 4.39 -7.54
C ALA A 168 1.94 3.74 -6.19
N ILE A 169 1.65 2.44 -6.02
CA ILE A 169 2.00 1.69 -4.81
C ILE A 169 3.52 1.52 -4.68
N ASP A 170 4.23 1.14 -5.74
CA ASP A 170 5.68 0.99 -5.73
C ASP A 170 6.42 2.31 -5.39
N GLN A 171 5.81 3.45 -5.72
CA GLN A 171 6.32 4.78 -5.40
C GLN A 171 5.87 5.30 -4.02
N GLY A 172 5.08 4.52 -3.27
CA GLY A 172 4.54 4.92 -1.97
C GLY A 172 3.50 6.04 -2.03
N ILE A 173 2.89 6.30 -3.20
CA ILE A 173 1.83 7.30 -3.36
C ILE A 173 0.52 6.81 -2.74
N ILE A 174 0.26 5.50 -2.83
CA ILE A 174 -0.90 4.82 -2.27
C ILE A 174 -0.39 3.60 -1.49
N GLU A 175 -0.94 3.35 -0.31
CA GLU A 175 -0.65 2.12 0.43
C GLU A 175 -1.39 0.93 -0.19
N GLY A 176 -0.68 -0.18 -0.39
CA GLY A 176 -1.29 -1.37 -0.97
C GLY A 176 -0.32 -2.54 -1.11
N PRO A 177 -0.83 -3.72 -1.49
CA PRO A 177 0.00 -4.90 -1.75
C PRO A 177 0.90 -4.70 -2.96
N ARG A 178 2.01 -5.47 -3.02
CA ARG A 178 2.80 -5.62 -4.24
C ARG A 178 1.96 -6.27 -5.33
N ILE A 179 1.78 -5.58 -6.46
CA ILE A 179 0.97 -6.07 -7.57
C ILE A 179 1.84 -6.74 -8.65
N TYR A 180 1.46 -7.95 -9.04
CA TYR A 180 1.90 -8.63 -10.27
C TYR A 180 0.81 -8.54 -11.33
N PRO A 181 0.81 -7.52 -12.21
CA PRO A 181 -0.25 -7.28 -13.17
C PRO A 181 -0.08 -8.10 -14.44
N SER A 182 -1.18 -8.67 -14.92
CA SER A 182 -1.25 -9.37 -16.22
C SER A 182 -1.60 -8.42 -17.38
N GLY A 183 -2.25 -7.30 -17.08
CA GLY A 183 -2.75 -6.38 -18.10
C GLY A 183 -4.04 -6.89 -18.73
N ALA A 184 -4.16 -6.76 -20.04
CA ALA A 184 -5.40 -7.10 -20.73
C ALA A 184 -5.72 -8.61 -20.67
N MET A 185 -6.99 -8.94 -20.41
CA MET A 185 -7.45 -10.33 -20.47
C MET A 185 -7.43 -10.81 -21.92
N MET A 186 -6.75 -11.92 -22.20
CA MET A 186 -6.84 -12.57 -23.52
C MET A 186 -8.06 -13.48 -23.56
N THR A 187 -8.97 -13.22 -24.50
CA THR A 187 -10.20 -14.00 -24.65
C THR A 187 -10.55 -14.14 -26.13
N VAL A 188 -11.33 -15.17 -26.46
CA VAL A 188 -11.89 -15.34 -27.81
C VAL A 188 -13.12 -14.46 -27.97
N THR A 189 -13.52 -14.21 -29.21
CA THR A 189 -14.82 -13.58 -29.51
C THR A 189 -15.95 -14.36 -28.83
N SER A 190 -16.79 -13.65 -28.09
CA SER A 190 -17.88 -14.17 -27.27
C SER A 190 -17.41 -15.06 -26.10
N GLY A 191 -16.15 -14.93 -25.69
CA GLY A 191 -15.55 -15.59 -24.53
C GLY A 191 -15.82 -14.87 -23.21
N HIS A 192 -15.24 -15.38 -22.12
CA HIS A 192 -15.51 -14.87 -20.77
C HIS A 192 -15.04 -13.42 -20.53
N GLY A 193 -13.99 -12.97 -21.23
CA GLY A 193 -13.52 -11.59 -21.14
C GLY A 193 -14.17 -10.66 -22.16
N ASP A 194 -15.16 -11.14 -22.92
CA ASP A 194 -15.84 -10.34 -23.94
C ASP A 194 -17.01 -9.58 -23.30
N PHE A 195 -16.77 -8.31 -22.97
CA PHE A 195 -17.77 -7.47 -22.30
C PHE A 195 -18.72 -6.75 -23.26
N ARG A 196 -18.79 -7.17 -24.54
CA ARG A 196 -19.75 -6.61 -25.50
C ARG A 196 -21.18 -6.83 -25.03
N GLN A 197 -22.00 -5.79 -25.16
CA GLN A 197 -23.43 -5.84 -24.87
C GLN A 197 -24.19 -6.44 -26.04
N MET A 198 -25.36 -7.01 -25.77
CA MET A 198 -26.23 -7.58 -26.81
C MET A 198 -26.68 -6.53 -27.85
N SER A 199 -26.69 -5.26 -27.45
CA SER A 199 -27.01 -4.11 -28.32
C SER A 199 -25.83 -3.61 -29.15
N ASP A 200 -24.62 -4.14 -28.97
CA ASP A 200 -23.44 -3.67 -29.69
C ASP A 200 -23.53 -4.01 -31.17
N LEU A 201 -23.24 -3.01 -32.01
CA LEU A 201 -23.22 -3.20 -33.45
C LEU A 201 -21.98 -4.01 -33.89
N PRO A 202 -22.05 -4.71 -35.03
CA PRO A 202 -20.89 -5.38 -35.61
C PRO A 202 -19.69 -4.45 -35.76
N ARG A 203 -18.49 -4.98 -35.51
CA ARG A 203 -17.24 -4.23 -35.53
C ARG A 203 -17.01 -3.59 -36.89
N LYS A 204 -16.65 -2.31 -36.88
CA LYS A 204 -16.05 -1.64 -38.05
C LYS A 204 -14.52 -1.77 -37.98
N PRO A 205 -13.85 -2.20 -39.05
CA PRO A 205 -12.39 -2.29 -39.06
C PRO A 205 -11.74 -0.96 -38.64
N GLY A 206 -10.71 -1.03 -37.78
CA GLY A 206 -9.97 0.14 -37.29
C GLY A 206 -10.64 0.93 -36.15
N LEU A 207 -11.84 0.55 -35.72
CA LEU A 207 -12.49 1.13 -34.54
C LEU A 207 -12.42 0.14 -33.37
N PHE A 208 -11.89 0.61 -32.24
CA PHE A 208 -11.84 -0.12 -30.98
C PHE A 208 -12.82 0.50 -30.00
N THR A 209 -13.50 -0.34 -29.22
CA THR A 209 -14.33 0.16 -28.11
C THR A 209 -13.43 0.68 -26.99
N PRO A 210 -13.94 1.53 -26.08
CA PRO A 210 -13.20 1.93 -24.89
C PRO A 210 -12.69 0.74 -24.08
N MET A 211 -13.45 -0.36 -24.03
CA MET A 211 -13.06 -1.60 -23.37
C MET A 211 -11.81 -2.23 -23.98
N GLU A 212 -11.76 -2.33 -25.31
CA GLU A 212 -10.62 -2.91 -26.02
C GLU A 212 -9.37 -2.03 -25.94
N ILE A 213 -9.54 -0.71 -25.91
CA ILE A 213 -8.43 0.25 -25.73
C ILE A 213 -7.84 0.13 -24.31
N ASN A 214 -8.70 -0.07 -23.31
CA ASN A 214 -8.31 -0.10 -21.90
C ASN A 214 -7.93 -1.51 -21.41
N GLY A 215 -7.87 -2.51 -22.29
CA GLY A 215 -7.41 -3.85 -21.94
C GLY A 215 -8.46 -4.71 -21.21
N GLY A 216 -9.71 -4.64 -21.62
CA GLY A 216 -10.67 -5.72 -21.38
C GLY A 216 -11.36 -6.14 -22.65
#